data_AF-A0A954TYH9-F1
#
_entry.id   AF-A0A954TYH9-F1
#
_cell.length_a   1.000
_cell.length_b   1.000
_cell.length_c   1.000
_cell.angle_alpha   90.00
_cell.angle_beta   90.00
_cell.angle_gamma   90.00
#
_symmetry.space_group_name_H-M   'P 1'
#
loop_
_entity.id
_entity.type
_entity.pdbx_description
1 polymer ?
#
loop_
_entity_poly.entity_id
_entity_poly.type
_entity_poly.pdbx_seq_one_letter_code
_entity_poly.pdbx_strand_id
1 'polypeptide(L)'
;NEVFSALDPKQMEQALQPKAPVENAVEIQGPGKRYPGLAISELSADQRELVEKSLKVLLAPYRSEDVDEVMEILKASGGIEQLHLAFYRDKDLENDKVWDVWRVEGPAFVWHFRGAPHVHAYINIGQVG
;
A
#
# COMPACT_ATOMS: atom_id res chain seq x y z
N ASN A 1 0.66 3.28 11.59
CA ASN A 1 2.01 2.79 11.25
C ASN A 1 2.40 1.45 11.87
N GLU A 2 1.44 0.67 12.37
CA GLU A 2 1.72 -0.66 12.94
C GLU A 2 2.45 -1.59 11.97
N VAL A 3 2.05 -1.59 10.69
CA VAL A 3 2.75 -2.35 9.64
C VAL A 3 4.23 -1.98 9.55
N PHE A 4 4.58 -0.69 9.52
CA PHE A 4 5.98 -0.26 9.45
C PHE A 4 6.76 -0.65 10.70
N SER A 5 6.15 -0.51 11.88
CA SER A 5 6.78 -0.88 13.16
C SER A 5 7.01 -2.38 13.30
N ALA A 6 6.25 -3.22 12.59
CA ALA A 6 6.43 -4.67 12.58
C ALA A 6 7.56 -5.15 11.66
N LEU A 7 8.14 -4.27 10.82
CA LEU A 7 9.22 -4.61 9.90
C LEU A 7 10.56 -4.76 10.61
N ASP A 8 11.42 -5.64 10.10
CA ASP A 8 12.83 -5.67 10.51
C ASP A 8 13.63 -4.52 9.86
N PRO A 9 14.87 -4.23 10.30
CA PRO A 9 15.65 -3.11 9.77
C PRO A 9 15.89 -3.14 8.25
N LYS A 10 16.04 -4.34 7.66
CA LYS A 10 16.25 -4.49 6.22
C LYS A 10 14.96 -4.23 5.46
N GLN A 11 13.85 -4.75 5.95
CA GLN A 11 12.51 -4.51 5.41
C GLN A 11 12.14 -3.02 5.50
N MET A 12 12.45 -2.35 6.62
CA MET A 12 12.25 -0.90 6.77
C MET A 12 13.03 -0.11 5.73
N GLU A 13 14.29 -0.48 5.44
CA GLU A 13 15.12 0.17 4.43
C GLU A 13 14.49 0.04 3.03
N GLN A 14 13.98 -1.13 2.68
CA GLN A 14 13.29 -1.36 1.39
C GLN A 14 11.96 -0.61 1.32
N ALA A 15 11.17 -0.63 2.40
CA ALA A 15 9.86 0.00 2.45
C ALA A 15 9.95 1.54 2.42
N LEU A 16 11.01 2.12 2.99
CA LEU A 16 11.14 3.55 3.16
C LEU A 16 11.78 4.23 1.94
N GLN A 17 10.93 4.85 1.13
CA GLN A 17 11.28 5.56 -0.09
C GLN A 17 11.51 7.06 0.17
N PRO A 18 12.36 7.73 -0.63
CA PRO A 18 12.75 9.11 -0.36
C PRO A 18 11.65 10.13 -0.69
N LYS A 19 10.85 9.89 -1.73
CA LYS A 19 9.85 10.84 -2.22
C LYS A 19 8.62 10.16 -2.80
N ALA A 20 7.44 10.59 -2.39
CA ALA A 20 6.19 10.11 -2.93
C ALA A 20 5.92 10.63 -4.36
N PRO A 21 5.28 9.83 -5.22
CA PRO A 21 4.62 10.32 -6.42
C PRO A 21 3.55 11.37 -6.10
N VAL A 22 3.12 12.13 -7.11
CA VAL A 22 1.99 13.07 -6.95
C VAL A 22 0.75 12.30 -6.49
N GLU A 23 -0.02 12.87 -5.57
CA GLU A 23 -1.07 12.14 -4.83
C GLU A 23 -2.13 11.50 -5.73
N ASN A 24 -2.46 12.16 -6.85
CA ASN A 24 -3.44 11.68 -7.83
C ASN A 24 -2.84 10.80 -8.94
N ALA A 25 -1.54 10.52 -8.94
CA ALA A 25 -0.87 9.64 -9.90
C ALA A 25 -1.14 8.17 -9.56
N VAL A 26 -2.42 7.76 -9.64
CA VAL A 26 -2.92 6.44 -9.25
C VAL A 26 -3.31 5.60 -10.47
N GLU A 27 -2.62 5.75 -11.60
CA GLU A 27 -2.83 4.85 -12.73
C GLU A 27 -2.32 3.44 -12.42
N ILE A 28 -3.16 2.43 -12.70
CA ILE A 28 -2.76 1.02 -12.57
C ILE A 28 -1.66 0.73 -13.60
N GLN A 29 -0.55 0.17 -13.12
CA GLN A 29 0.65 -0.01 -13.94
C GLN A 29 0.62 -1.31 -14.78
N GLY A 30 -0.16 -2.31 -14.35
CA GLY A 30 -0.25 -3.62 -15.02
C GLY A 30 0.87 -4.59 -14.64
N PRO A 31 0.76 -5.88 -15.03
CA PRO A 31 1.69 -6.93 -14.63
C PRO A 31 3.12 -6.71 -15.15
N GLY A 32 4.11 -7.28 -14.44
CA GLY A 32 5.52 -7.26 -14.85
C GLY A 32 6.23 -5.90 -14.68
N LYS A 33 5.55 -4.91 -14.11
CA LYS A 33 6.15 -3.63 -13.71
C LYS A 33 6.90 -3.76 -12.38
N ARG A 34 7.72 -2.77 -12.10
CA ARG A 34 8.38 -2.60 -10.79
C ARG A 34 7.57 -1.61 -9.96
N TYR A 35 7.25 -2.02 -8.75
CA TYR A 35 6.54 -1.17 -7.79
C TYR A 35 7.52 -0.68 -6.71
N PRO A 36 7.38 0.58 -6.24
CA PRO A 36 8.23 1.09 -5.18
C PRO A 36 8.01 0.35 -3.85
N GLY A 37 9.04 0.32 -3.01
CA GLY A 37 8.92 -0.19 -1.65
C GLY A 37 9.15 -1.70 -1.50
N LEU A 38 8.76 -2.20 -0.34
CA LEU A 38 8.94 -3.59 0.09
C LEU A 38 7.88 -4.49 -0.54
N ALA A 39 8.31 -5.54 -1.22
CA ALA A 39 7.39 -6.56 -1.72
C ALA A 39 6.75 -7.31 -0.54
N ILE A 40 5.42 -7.48 -0.56
CA ILE A 40 4.71 -8.22 0.49
C ILE A 40 5.14 -9.70 0.52
N SER A 41 5.61 -10.24 -0.59
CA SER A 41 6.19 -11.60 -0.65
C SER A 41 7.44 -11.78 0.21
N GLU A 42 8.15 -10.70 0.57
CA GLU A 42 9.33 -10.73 1.45
C GLU A 42 8.96 -10.62 2.96
N LEU A 43 7.67 -10.52 3.27
CA LEU A 43 7.17 -10.48 4.64
C LEU A 43 6.96 -11.89 5.21
N SER A 44 7.13 -12.02 6.53
CA SER A 44 6.74 -13.22 7.26
C SER A 44 5.22 -13.41 7.27
N ALA A 45 4.74 -14.59 7.66
CA ALA A 45 3.31 -14.91 7.63
C ALA A 45 2.46 -13.97 8.51
N ASP A 46 2.92 -13.66 9.71
CA ASP A 46 2.30 -12.73 10.66
C ASP A 46 2.31 -11.28 10.15
N GLN A 47 3.41 -10.84 9.54
CA GLN A 47 3.48 -9.52 8.90
C GLN A 47 2.49 -9.41 7.74
N ARG A 48 2.36 -10.45 6.90
CA ARG A 48 1.37 -10.47 5.80
C ARG A 48 -0.06 -10.43 6.32
N GLU A 49 -0.36 -11.19 7.38
CA GLU A 49 -1.67 -11.15 8.02
C GLU A 49 -2.00 -9.74 8.54
N LEU A 50 -1.01 -9.04 9.12
CA LEU A 50 -1.18 -7.66 9.57
C LEU A 50 -1.48 -6.70 8.39
N VAL A 51 -0.82 -6.87 7.23
CA VAL A 51 -1.13 -6.07 6.04
C VAL A 51 -2.53 -6.38 5.52
N GLU A 52 -2.94 -7.64 5.45
CA GLU A 52 -4.28 -8.02 5.02
C GLU A 52 -5.37 -7.43 5.95
N LYS A 53 -5.17 -7.50 7.26
CA LYS A 53 -6.04 -6.84 8.24
C LYS A 53 -6.10 -5.33 8.03
N SER A 54 -4.96 -4.70 7.78
CA SER A 54 -4.89 -3.26 7.51
C SER A 54 -5.67 -2.90 6.24
N LEU A 55 -5.53 -3.65 5.16
CA LEU A 55 -6.31 -3.45 3.93
C LEU A 55 -7.81 -3.59 4.18
N LYS A 56 -8.25 -4.59 4.94
CA LYS A 56 -9.67 -4.76 5.32
C LYS A 56 -10.20 -3.58 6.12
N VAL A 57 -9.43 -3.07 7.08
CA VAL A 57 -9.80 -1.87 7.86
C VAL A 57 -9.93 -0.65 6.94
N LEU A 58 -8.98 -0.47 6.02
CA LEU A 58 -9.00 0.64 5.07
C LEU A 58 -10.19 0.57 4.11
N LEU A 59 -10.63 -0.64 3.74
CA LEU A 59 -11.78 -0.88 2.87
C LEU A 59 -13.13 -0.87 3.61
N ALA A 60 -13.14 -0.93 4.94
CA ALA A 60 -14.37 -0.98 5.75
C ALA A 60 -15.40 0.15 5.52
N PRO A 61 -15.02 1.38 5.10
CA PRO A 61 -15.98 2.42 4.77
C PRO A 61 -16.77 2.20 3.46
N TYR A 62 -16.31 1.30 2.59
CA TYR A 62 -16.96 0.98 1.31
C TYR A 62 -18.05 -0.07 1.49
N ARG A 63 -18.90 -0.25 0.47
CA ARG A 63 -19.96 -1.27 0.53
C ARG A 63 -19.31 -2.64 0.52
N SER A 64 -19.92 -3.62 1.18
CA SER A 64 -19.41 -4.99 1.22
C SER A 64 -19.18 -5.56 -0.18
N GLU A 65 -20.06 -5.27 -1.13
CA GLU A 65 -19.94 -5.69 -2.54
C GLU A 65 -18.68 -5.12 -3.20
N ASP A 66 -18.35 -3.83 -2.96
CA ASP A 66 -17.12 -3.20 -3.48
C ASP A 66 -15.86 -3.81 -2.84
N VAL A 67 -15.93 -4.13 -1.54
CA VAL A 67 -14.82 -4.78 -0.83
C VAL A 67 -14.59 -6.19 -1.37
N ASP A 68 -15.65 -6.96 -1.58
CA ASP A 68 -15.58 -8.30 -2.15
C ASP A 68 -14.98 -8.26 -3.56
N GLU A 69 -15.43 -7.32 -4.41
CA GLU A 69 -14.86 -7.11 -5.75
C GLU A 69 -13.35 -6.79 -5.70
N VAL A 70 -12.92 -5.90 -4.81
CA VAL A 70 -11.50 -5.58 -4.62
C VAL A 70 -10.69 -6.83 -4.24
N MET A 71 -11.22 -7.66 -3.33
CA MET A 71 -10.53 -8.88 -2.91
C MET A 71 -10.49 -9.94 -4.02
N GLU A 72 -11.52 -10.02 -4.86
CA GLU A 72 -11.54 -10.86 -6.06
C GLU A 72 -10.51 -10.40 -7.10
N ILE A 73 -10.44 -9.09 -7.39
CA ILE A 73 -9.44 -8.49 -8.28
C ILE A 73 -8.04 -8.79 -7.75
N LEU A 74 -7.81 -8.58 -6.45
CA LEU A 74 -6.51 -8.86 -5.83
C LEU A 74 -6.12 -10.32 -6.02
N LYS A 75 -7.04 -11.26 -5.71
CA LYS A 75 -6.82 -12.70 -5.90
C LYS A 75 -6.51 -13.05 -7.36
N ALA A 76 -7.28 -12.51 -8.32
CA ALA A 76 -7.08 -12.75 -9.74
C ALA A 76 -5.75 -12.16 -10.26
N SER A 77 -5.25 -11.09 -9.65
CA SER A 77 -3.98 -10.44 -9.98
C SER A 77 -2.75 -11.09 -9.34
N GLY A 78 -2.90 -12.23 -8.68
CA GLY A 78 -1.82 -12.99 -8.02
C GLY A 78 -1.77 -12.83 -6.50
N GLY A 79 -2.78 -12.20 -5.91
CA GLY A 79 -2.94 -12.08 -4.46
C GLY A 79 -2.13 -10.95 -3.83
N ILE A 80 -2.23 -10.83 -2.51
CA ILE A 80 -1.59 -9.78 -1.72
C ILE A 80 -0.05 -9.79 -1.87
N GLU A 81 0.54 -10.94 -2.17
CA GLU A 81 2.00 -11.09 -2.34
C GLU A 81 2.55 -10.36 -3.59
N GLN A 82 1.68 -9.97 -4.52
CA GLN A 82 2.06 -9.15 -5.69
C GLN A 82 2.07 -7.65 -5.38
N LEU A 83 1.61 -7.25 -4.20
CA LEU A 83 1.62 -5.85 -3.80
C LEU A 83 2.97 -5.49 -3.17
N HIS A 84 3.29 -4.21 -3.27
CA HIS A 84 4.41 -3.58 -2.61
C HIS A 84 3.92 -2.47 -1.70
N LEU A 85 4.63 -2.30 -0.59
CA LEU A 85 4.35 -1.30 0.41
C LEU A 85 5.49 -0.28 0.45
N ALA A 86 5.15 0.98 0.20
CA ALA A 86 6.09 2.08 0.28
C ALA A 86 5.62 3.10 1.33
N PHE A 87 6.54 3.50 2.20
CA PHE A 87 6.40 4.64 3.09
C PHE A 87 7.34 5.73 2.63
N TYR A 88 6.98 6.99 2.79
CA TYR A 88 7.75 8.09 2.22
C TYR A 88 8.26 9.07 3.27
N ARG A 89 9.54 9.44 3.14
CA ARG A 89 10.21 10.40 4.03
C ARG A 89 9.81 11.84 3.76
N ASP A 90 9.40 12.16 2.53
CA ASP A 90 8.98 13.50 2.21
C ASP A 90 7.64 13.78 2.90
N LYS A 91 7.60 14.87 3.67
CA LYS A 91 6.48 15.23 4.56
C LYS A 91 6.40 14.38 5.85
N ASP A 92 7.51 13.86 6.37
CA ASP A 92 7.63 13.50 7.80
C ASP A 92 7.40 14.78 8.62
N LEU A 93 6.15 15.01 9.01
CA LEU A 93 5.78 16.17 9.81
C LEU A 93 6.34 15.93 11.22
N GLU A 94 6.99 16.95 11.78
CA GLU A 94 7.55 16.90 13.14
C GLU A 94 8.78 15.97 13.35
N ASN A 95 9.26 15.27 12.31
CA ASN A 95 10.37 14.30 12.37
C ASN A 95 10.11 13.16 13.39
N ASP A 96 8.85 12.80 13.59
CA ASP A 96 8.45 11.78 14.57
C ASP A 96 8.60 10.34 14.03
N LYS A 97 8.96 10.20 12.75
CA LYS A 97 9.06 8.92 12.01
C LYS A 97 7.73 8.19 11.92
N VAL A 98 6.62 8.92 12.06
CA VAL A 98 5.30 8.49 11.70
C VAL A 98 5.12 8.86 10.23
N TRP A 99 5.24 7.87 9.35
CA TRP A 99 5.08 8.10 7.91
C TRP A 99 3.64 8.45 7.57
N ASP A 100 3.39 9.75 7.44
CA ASP A 100 2.09 10.28 7.05
C ASP A 100 1.70 9.96 5.62
N VAL A 101 2.68 9.62 4.77
CA VAL A 101 2.48 9.26 3.37
C VAL A 101 2.92 7.82 3.13
N TRP A 102 2.00 7.01 2.63
CA TRP A 102 2.28 5.65 2.22
C TRP A 102 1.49 5.27 0.96
N ARG A 103 1.99 4.25 0.27
CA ARG A 103 1.37 3.67 -0.92
C ARG A 103 1.40 2.16 -0.88
N VAL A 104 0.35 1.57 -1.43
CA VAL A 104 0.29 0.15 -1.76
C VAL A 104 0.07 0.04 -3.27
N GLU A 105 0.97 -0.66 -3.96
CA GLU A 105 0.97 -0.74 -5.43
C GLU A 105 1.16 -2.18 -5.90
N GLY A 106 0.50 -2.55 -6.99
CA GLY A 106 0.61 -3.85 -7.63
C GLY A 106 -0.05 -3.88 -9.02
N PRO A 107 -0.15 -5.06 -9.64
CA PRO A 107 -0.60 -5.21 -11.04
C PRO A 107 -1.98 -4.63 -11.34
N ALA A 108 -2.89 -4.68 -10.37
CA ALA A 108 -4.28 -4.28 -10.49
C ALA A 108 -4.70 -3.27 -9.41
N PHE A 109 -3.72 -2.67 -8.71
CA PHE A 109 -3.96 -2.00 -7.44
C PHE A 109 -3.02 -0.82 -7.27
N VAL A 110 -3.57 0.37 -7.03
CA VAL A 110 -2.81 1.53 -6.55
C VAL A 110 -3.62 2.25 -5.49
N TRP A 111 -3.02 2.40 -4.31
CA TRP A 111 -3.56 3.22 -3.23
C TRP A 111 -2.50 4.22 -2.79
N HIS A 112 -2.85 5.50 -2.79
CA HIS A 112 -2.06 6.57 -2.18
C HIS A 112 -2.81 7.14 -0.99
N PHE A 113 -2.13 7.23 0.15
CA PHE A 113 -2.66 7.85 1.35
C PHE A 113 -1.73 8.95 1.86
N ARG A 114 -2.32 10.04 2.32
CA ARG A 114 -1.64 11.07 3.12
C ARG A 114 -2.49 11.43 4.34
N GLY A 115 -1.95 11.28 5.54
CA GLY A 115 -2.67 11.52 6.80
C GLY A 115 -2.74 12.99 7.25
N ALA A 116 -1.72 13.79 6.91
CA ALA A 116 -1.57 15.13 7.45
C ALA A 116 -1.13 16.17 6.39
N PRO A 117 -1.44 17.47 6.56
CA PRO A 117 -2.25 18.06 7.65
C PRO A 117 -3.76 17.75 7.55
N HIS A 118 -4.22 17.21 6.42
CA HIS A 118 -5.58 16.72 6.22
C HIS A 118 -5.51 15.39 5.46
N VAL A 119 -6.48 14.51 5.71
CA VAL A 119 -6.48 13.13 5.20
C VAL A 119 -6.90 13.10 3.73
N HIS A 120 -6.04 12.54 2.88
CA HIS A 120 -6.31 12.27 1.47
C HIS A 120 -6.12 10.78 1.18
N ALA A 121 -7.02 10.20 0.39
CA ALA A 121 -6.90 8.84 -0.13
C ALA A 121 -7.29 8.83 -1.61
N TYR A 122 -6.40 8.32 -2.45
CA TYR A 122 -6.63 8.11 -3.88
C TYR A 122 -6.45 6.63 -4.17
N ILE A 123 -7.48 5.99 -4.71
CA ILE A 123 -7.56 4.54 -4.85
C ILE A 123 -8.00 4.23 -6.28
N ASN A 124 -7.26 3.33 -6.92
CA ASN A 124 -7.61 2.78 -8.21
C ASN A 124 -7.32 1.28 -8.18
N ILE A 125 -8.39 0.49 -8.20
CA ILE A 125 -8.33 -0.96 -8.16
C ILE A 125 -9.20 -1.46 -9.30
N GLY A 126 -8.64 -2.30 -10.15
CA GLY A 126 -9.29 -2.68 -11.38
C GLY A 126 -8.43 -3.58 -12.24
N GLN A 127 -9.05 -4.27 -13.20
CA GLN A 127 -8.31 -5.04 -14.18
C GLN A 127 -7.72 -4.10 -15.24
N VAL A 128 -6.43 -4.26 -15.55
CA VAL A 128 -5.85 -3.70 -16.77
C VAL A 128 -6.24 -4.63 -17.91
N GLY A 129 -7.16 -4.17 -18.75
CA GLY A 129 -7.56 -4.85 -19.99
C GLY A 129 -6.46 -4.85 -21.05
#